data_AF-A0A9C7RL75-F1
#
_entry.id   AF-A0A9C7RL75-F1
#
_cell.length_a   1.000
_cell.length_b   1.000
_cell.length_c   1.000
_cell.angle_alpha   90.00
_cell.angle_beta   90.00
_cell.angle_gamma   90.00
#
_symmetry.space_group_name_H-M   'P 1'
#
loop_
_entity.id
_entity.type
_entity.pdbx_description
1 polymer ?
#
loop_
_entity_poly.entity_id
_entity_poly.type
_entity_poly.pdbx_seq_one_letter_code
_entity_poly.pdbx_strand_id
1 'polypeptide(L)'
;MKKENATKITGEMISGKYASTFPGTLSTRTYLKVGADHVGRLLQYLSIFDQDDEESWREYLKTLIHDNICGVGVDQIHEKMEKIYLKLHGKLLKNLEEVFSSFDLSGIYAFIPSSYRFNLTLAEEKGSFEFESEGAGIWKVKNFYPWRKGKSSDFRNRYYEFHFDGKEFFMDGIKIGSMKILKDEGDTYSSFTTPTEYEEKIHLREIRENEYSKSVIVERKIASETAKVKTIERIYLDSSPFIRWDAEILPEGVGYKLVFGCPDATGKVLAGMPFDVVERESIDRDLFPENVEGILSRVLLAARETGEVKEFPFQNFVSRGNITILARGLREYIAEDGLWVTLLRAVEWITKKVKGRVGDAGPEMYVPGARCQRRLKLNLGLMKSSEEFEKWVDLFSKPVIFFESHGKNVENIPLFFLDKRWVLKEKGEIVYIDNKKIKRMKADSVTLKKKKVKIDILSDMEFPFGPDLYAPDEDIIRKMEKDIEKMKKEIDKLENEVERLEGVEKHRKIHRILSLERSILEKRLSILLNEERLGKEKTEEIKKVGEELNEARRRRRTYDYILEMYEADEEAKP
;
A
#
# COMPACT_ATOMS: atom_id res chain seq x y z
N MET A 1 37.77 29.05 0.20
CA MET A 1 36.70 29.18 -0.81
C MET A 1 35.36 29.02 -0.13
N LYS A 2 34.54 30.08 -0.11
CA LYS A 2 33.21 30.07 0.50
C LYS A 2 32.27 29.15 -0.29
N LYS A 3 31.43 28.38 0.43
CA LYS A 3 30.28 27.61 -0.07
C LYS A 3 29.15 28.53 -0.61
N GLU A 4 29.45 29.51 -1.47
CA GLU A 4 28.44 30.44 -1.99
C GLU A 4 27.67 29.88 -3.21
N ASN A 5 28.11 28.76 -3.81
CA ASN A 5 27.47 28.11 -4.98
C ASN A 5 27.08 26.64 -4.75
N ALA A 6 26.44 26.30 -3.63
CA ALA A 6 25.85 24.96 -3.50
C ALA A 6 24.52 24.91 -4.26
N THR A 7 24.37 23.95 -5.20
CA THR A 7 23.11 23.73 -5.92
C THR A 7 21.99 23.41 -4.92
N LYS A 8 20.95 24.24 -4.90
CA LYS A 8 19.76 24.00 -4.08
C LYS A 8 18.82 23.08 -4.83
N ILE A 9 18.60 21.88 -4.31
CA ILE A 9 17.58 20.94 -4.80
C ILE A 9 16.29 21.19 -4.03
N THR A 10 15.15 21.24 -4.71
CA THR A 10 13.82 21.49 -4.12
C THR A 10 12.81 20.49 -4.62
N GLY A 11 11.88 20.08 -3.77
CA GLY A 11 10.82 19.12 -4.11
C GLY A 11 11.19 17.68 -3.76
N GLU A 12 10.43 16.75 -4.32
CA GLU A 12 10.61 15.32 -4.10
C GLU A 12 11.80 14.77 -4.91
N MET A 13 12.57 13.86 -4.31
CA MET A 13 13.67 13.15 -4.96
C MET A 13 13.22 11.74 -5.32
N ILE A 14 12.32 11.64 -6.30
CA ILE A 14 11.66 10.38 -6.71
C ILE A 14 11.89 10.04 -8.19
N SER A 15 12.96 10.56 -8.80
CA SER A 15 13.34 10.20 -10.16
C SER A 15 14.33 9.05 -10.15
N GLY A 16 14.05 8.05 -10.99
CA GLY A 16 14.87 6.86 -11.21
C GLY A 16 16.19 7.08 -11.94
N LYS A 17 16.47 8.33 -12.33
CA LYS A 17 17.60 8.71 -13.19
C LYS A 17 18.95 8.26 -12.64
N TYR A 18 19.20 8.48 -11.35
CA TYR A 18 20.51 8.23 -10.73
C TYR A 18 20.55 6.97 -9.86
N ALA A 19 19.42 6.61 -9.26
CA ALA A 19 19.27 5.43 -8.43
C ALA A 19 17.80 5.01 -8.45
N SER A 20 17.56 3.70 -8.36
CA SER A 20 16.22 3.16 -8.50
C SER A 20 15.30 3.61 -7.37
N THR A 21 14.12 4.07 -7.77
CA THR A 21 13.01 4.43 -6.87
C THR A 21 12.12 3.22 -6.59
N PHE A 22 12.30 2.14 -7.36
CA PHE A 22 11.59 0.87 -7.23
C PHE A 22 10.07 1.04 -7.18
N PRO A 23 9.45 1.59 -8.25
CA PRO A 23 8.02 1.90 -8.27
C PRO A 23 7.14 0.67 -7.97
N GLY A 24 7.61 -0.53 -8.30
CA GLY A 24 6.89 -1.77 -8.02
C GLY A 24 6.63 -2.04 -6.53
N THR A 25 7.46 -1.48 -5.63
CA THR A 25 7.31 -1.61 -4.18
C THR A 25 6.05 -0.94 -3.62
N LEU A 26 5.51 0.05 -4.34
CA LEU A 26 4.34 0.80 -3.95
C LEU A 26 3.08 -0.09 -3.91
N SER A 27 2.98 -1.06 -4.83
CA SER A 27 1.81 -1.94 -4.95
C SER A 27 2.09 -3.41 -4.62
N THR A 28 3.34 -3.86 -4.58
CA THR A 28 3.68 -5.24 -4.16
C THR A 28 3.14 -5.54 -2.76
N ARG A 29 2.51 -6.70 -2.57
CA ARG A 29 1.92 -7.11 -1.26
C ARG A 29 1.03 -6.03 -0.67
N THR A 30 0.06 -5.55 -1.47
CA THR A 30 -0.82 -4.43 -1.11
C THR A 30 -1.47 -4.61 0.27
N TYR A 31 -1.79 -5.85 0.65
CA TYR A 31 -2.33 -6.20 1.97
C TYR A 31 -1.47 -5.70 3.15
N LEU A 32 -0.14 -5.62 3.00
CA LEU A 32 0.75 -5.08 4.05
C LEU A 32 0.54 -3.58 4.25
N LYS A 33 0.35 -2.83 3.16
CA LYS A 33 0.13 -1.38 3.21
C LYS A 33 -1.26 -1.06 3.77
N VAL A 34 -2.25 -1.88 3.41
CA VAL A 34 -3.62 -1.79 3.96
C VAL A 34 -3.66 -2.16 5.45
N GLY A 35 -2.96 -3.22 5.85
CA GLY A 35 -2.80 -3.60 7.25
C GLY A 35 -2.10 -2.53 8.09
N ALA A 36 -1.01 -1.96 7.56
CA ALA A 36 -0.27 -0.89 8.21
C ALA A 36 -1.12 0.38 8.40
N ASP A 37 -1.94 0.75 7.41
CA ASP A 37 -2.88 1.87 7.51
C ASP A 37 -3.94 1.62 8.59
N HIS A 38 -4.55 0.42 8.58
CA HIS A 38 -5.59 0.03 9.53
C HIS A 38 -5.09 0.07 10.99
N VAL A 39 -3.98 -0.59 11.26
CA VAL A 39 -3.38 -0.62 12.62
C VAL A 39 -2.88 0.76 13.03
N GLY A 40 -2.24 1.50 12.12
CA GLY A 40 -1.77 2.86 12.37
C GLY A 40 -2.91 3.81 12.78
N ARG A 41 -4.09 3.69 12.15
CA ARG A 41 -5.27 4.49 12.53
C ARG A 41 -5.79 4.13 13.91
N LEU A 42 -5.87 2.85 14.27
CA LEU A 42 -6.31 2.43 15.61
C LEU A 42 -5.37 2.98 16.71
N LEU A 43 -4.06 2.97 16.47
CA LEU A 43 -3.08 3.60 17.37
C LEU A 43 -3.36 5.10 17.54
N GLN A 44 -3.56 5.82 16.42
CA GLN A 44 -3.88 7.25 16.45
C GLN A 44 -5.20 7.55 17.16
N TYR A 45 -6.21 6.69 17.03
CA TYR A 45 -7.49 6.84 17.72
C TYR A 45 -7.34 6.73 19.23
N LEU A 46 -6.49 5.81 19.72
CA LEU A 46 -6.19 5.72 21.15
C LEU A 46 -5.38 6.93 21.66
N SER A 47 -4.44 7.45 20.85
CA SER A 47 -3.69 8.67 21.18
C SER A 47 -4.61 9.88 21.43
N ILE A 48 -5.74 9.98 20.71
CA ILE A 48 -6.76 11.03 20.93
C ILE A 48 -7.32 11.03 22.37
N PHE A 49 -7.33 9.87 23.03
CA PHE A 49 -7.77 9.69 24.41
C PHE A 49 -6.62 9.57 25.41
N ASP A 50 -5.39 9.89 25.00
CA ASP A 50 -4.17 9.69 25.80
C ASP A 50 -4.03 8.23 26.29
N GLN A 51 -4.48 7.25 25.48
CA GLN A 51 -4.42 5.81 25.74
C GLN A 51 -3.46 5.07 24.81
N ASP A 52 -2.52 5.79 24.21
CA ASP A 52 -1.47 5.18 23.40
C ASP A 52 -0.49 4.38 24.27
N ASP A 53 0.02 3.29 23.71
CA ASP A 53 1.01 2.45 24.38
C ASP A 53 2.28 2.29 23.54
N GLU A 54 3.43 2.58 24.16
CA GLU A 54 4.73 2.61 23.48
C GLU A 54 5.10 1.24 22.88
N GLU A 55 4.69 0.15 23.54
CA GLU A 55 4.98 -1.20 23.08
C GLU A 55 4.28 -1.49 21.75
N SER A 56 2.98 -1.19 21.62
CA SER A 56 2.26 -1.36 20.34
C SER A 56 2.84 -0.47 19.25
N TRP A 57 3.20 0.77 19.55
CA TRP A 57 3.88 1.65 18.59
C TRP A 57 5.21 1.06 18.13
N ARG A 58 6.02 0.52 19.04
CA ARG A 58 7.31 -0.11 18.71
C ARG A 58 7.12 -1.36 17.86
N GLU A 59 6.12 -2.18 18.18
CA GLU A 59 5.78 -3.39 17.41
C GLU A 59 5.31 -3.03 15.99
N TYR A 60 4.48 -1.98 15.87
CA TYR A 60 4.04 -1.40 14.60
C TYR A 60 5.21 -0.83 13.78
N LEU A 61 6.08 -0.01 14.38
CA LEU A 61 7.19 0.63 13.67
C LEU A 61 8.18 -0.38 13.05
N LYS A 62 8.37 -1.55 13.67
CA LYS A 62 9.18 -2.64 13.09
C LYS A 62 8.62 -3.15 11.76
N THR A 63 7.32 -3.01 11.53
CA THR A 63 6.67 -3.38 10.26
C THR A 63 6.91 -2.33 9.16
N LEU A 64 7.30 -1.10 9.53
CA LEU A 64 7.53 0.01 8.60
C LEU A 64 8.99 0.13 8.11
N ILE A 65 9.87 -0.80 8.51
CA ILE A 65 11.21 -0.90 7.92
C ILE A 65 11.06 -1.07 6.41
N HIS A 66 11.86 -0.35 5.61
CA HIS A 66 11.67 -0.25 4.17
C HIS A 66 11.51 -1.62 3.49
N ASP A 67 12.41 -2.58 3.70
CA ASP A 67 12.29 -3.92 3.09
C ASP A 67 11.02 -4.69 3.48
N ASN A 68 10.52 -4.44 4.69
CA ASN A 68 9.30 -5.05 5.22
C ASN A 68 8.07 -4.44 4.55
N ILE A 69 7.89 -3.11 4.67
CA ILE A 69 6.69 -2.45 4.16
C ILE A 69 6.66 -2.38 2.63
N CYS A 70 7.83 -2.29 1.97
CA CYS A 70 7.93 -2.38 0.51
C CYS A 70 7.54 -3.77 -0.01
N GLY A 71 7.55 -4.81 0.84
CA GLY A 71 7.08 -6.14 0.48
C GLY A 71 8.13 -6.97 -0.28
N VAL A 72 9.42 -6.63 -0.12
CA VAL A 72 10.52 -7.11 -0.96
C VAL A 72 11.37 -8.22 -0.32
N GLY A 73 10.97 -8.71 0.85
CA GLY A 73 11.55 -9.89 1.49
C GLY A 73 10.93 -11.24 1.08
N VAL A 74 11.39 -12.30 1.74
CA VAL A 74 10.81 -13.65 1.66
C VAL A 74 9.44 -13.72 2.32
N ASP A 75 8.65 -14.76 2.02
CA ASP A 75 7.27 -14.86 2.49
C ASP A 75 7.16 -14.93 4.02
N GLN A 76 8.07 -15.64 4.69
CA GLN A 76 8.12 -15.81 6.15
C GLN A 76 8.20 -14.46 6.89
N ILE A 77 8.88 -13.46 6.33
CA ILE A 77 8.96 -12.11 6.93
C ILE A 77 7.56 -11.47 6.94
N HIS A 78 6.85 -11.56 5.83
CA HIS A 78 5.55 -10.91 5.65
C HIS A 78 4.42 -11.65 6.36
N GLU A 79 4.51 -12.98 6.50
CA GLU A 79 3.64 -13.76 7.38
C GLU A 79 3.80 -13.33 8.86
N LYS A 80 5.03 -13.05 9.29
CA LYS A 80 5.28 -12.53 10.63
C LYS A 80 4.67 -11.13 10.81
N MET A 81 4.75 -10.27 9.79
CA MET A 81 4.09 -8.96 9.81
C MET A 81 2.57 -9.10 9.93
N GLU A 82 1.96 -10.03 9.18
CA GLU A 82 0.53 -10.33 9.29
C GLU A 82 0.13 -10.73 10.70
N LYS A 83 0.89 -11.62 11.35
CA LYS A 83 0.66 -12.01 12.75
C LYS A 83 0.76 -10.81 13.70
N ILE A 84 1.71 -9.90 13.47
CA ILE A 84 1.83 -8.66 14.26
C ILE A 84 0.59 -7.78 14.05
N TYR A 85 0.16 -7.55 12.82
CA TYR A 85 -1.02 -6.73 12.54
C TYR A 85 -2.31 -7.31 13.14
N LEU A 86 -2.51 -8.63 13.06
CA LEU A 86 -3.67 -9.31 13.67
C LEU A 86 -3.66 -9.17 15.19
N LYS A 87 -2.50 -9.39 15.83
CA LYS A 87 -2.32 -9.20 17.28
C LYS A 87 -2.63 -7.76 17.70
N LEU A 88 -2.05 -6.79 16.99
CA LEU A 88 -2.28 -5.37 17.28
C LEU A 88 -3.72 -4.98 17.04
N HIS A 89 -4.34 -5.41 15.95
CA HIS A 89 -5.75 -5.15 15.67
C HIS A 89 -6.66 -5.60 16.82
N GLY A 90 -6.53 -6.85 17.28
CA GLY A 90 -7.33 -7.36 18.39
C GLY A 90 -7.10 -6.61 19.71
N LYS A 91 -5.83 -6.33 20.05
CA LYS A 91 -5.48 -5.55 21.26
C LYS A 91 -6.04 -4.13 21.20
N LEU A 92 -5.81 -3.42 20.10
CA LEU A 92 -6.16 -2.00 19.96
C LEU A 92 -7.67 -1.79 19.85
N LEU A 93 -8.38 -2.68 19.14
CA LEU A 93 -9.84 -2.63 19.06
C LEU A 93 -10.48 -2.81 20.45
N LYS A 94 -10.00 -3.80 21.22
CA LYS A 94 -10.45 -4.00 22.60
C LYS A 94 -10.18 -2.77 23.47
N ASN A 95 -8.98 -2.17 23.37
CA ASN A 95 -8.67 -0.95 24.11
C ASN A 95 -9.60 0.21 23.73
N LEU A 96 -9.95 0.35 22.44
CA LEU A 96 -10.86 1.38 21.98
C LEU A 96 -12.30 1.15 22.50
N GLU A 97 -12.75 -0.09 22.52
CA GLU A 97 -14.01 -0.48 23.16
C GLU A 97 -14.01 -0.18 24.66
N GLU A 98 -12.89 -0.42 25.35
CA GLU A 98 -12.71 -0.05 26.75
C GLU A 98 -12.77 1.47 26.96
N VAL A 99 -12.23 2.26 26.04
CA VAL A 99 -12.36 3.73 26.06
C VAL A 99 -13.83 4.13 25.94
N PHE A 100 -14.53 3.67 24.90
CA PHE A 100 -15.94 4.03 24.67
C PHE A 100 -16.84 3.61 25.84
N SER A 101 -16.64 2.40 26.38
CA SER A 101 -17.39 1.90 27.53
C SER A 101 -17.09 2.64 28.84
N SER A 102 -16.04 3.46 28.92
CA SER A 102 -15.74 4.25 30.11
C SER A 102 -16.65 5.49 30.27
N PHE A 103 -17.36 5.87 29.21
CA PHE A 103 -18.32 6.96 29.24
C PHE A 103 -19.73 6.41 29.53
N ASP A 104 -20.40 6.93 30.56
CA ASP A 104 -21.74 6.50 30.96
C ASP A 104 -22.83 7.10 30.05
N LEU A 105 -22.73 6.81 28.75
CA LEU A 105 -23.54 7.38 27.67
C LEU A 105 -24.69 6.46 27.27
N SER A 106 -25.83 7.02 26.86
CA SER A 106 -27.03 6.28 26.46
C SER A 106 -27.42 6.52 24.99
N GLY A 107 -27.64 5.44 24.24
CA GLY A 107 -28.04 5.36 22.82
C GLY A 107 -26.86 5.41 21.83
N ILE A 108 -27.13 5.79 20.57
CA ILE A 108 -26.13 5.77 19.48
C ILE A 108 -25.25 7.03 19.48
N TYR A 109 -23.94 6.85 19.27
CA TYR A 109 -22.92 7.89 19.18
C TYR A 109 -22.00 7.68 17.97
N ALA A 110 -21.40 8.79 17.52
CA ALA A 110 -20.37 8.87 16.51
C ALA A 110 -19.05 9.30 17.16
N PHE A 111 -18.03 8.46 17.14
CA PHE A 111 -16.66 8.88 17.41
C PHE A 111 -16.05 9.47 16.13
N ILE A 112 -15.69 10.75 16.21
CA ILE A 112 -15.16 11.54 15.12
C ILE A 112 -13.70 11.88 15.46
N PRO A 113 -12.72 11.28 14.79
CA PRO A 113 -11.29 11.57 15.00
C PRO A 113 -10.79 12.84 14.28
N SER A 114 -11.62 13.42 13.41
CA SER A 114 -11.29 14.58 12.59
C SER A 114 -11.38 15.89 13.39
N SER A 115 -10.50 16.84 13.10
CA SER A 115 -10.48 18.15 13.79
C SER A 115 -11.44 19.19 13.19
N TYR A 116 -12.22 18.79 12.18
CA TYR A 116 -13.18 19.63 11.46
C TYR A 116 -14.60 19.46 12.01
N ARG A 117 -15.49 20.41 11.67
CA ARG A 117 -16.91 20.35 12.01
C ARG A 117 -17.71 19.65 10.92
N PHE A 118 -18.72 18.91 11.32
CA PHE A 118 -19.58 18.19 10.40
C PHE A 118 -21.04 18.32 10.81
N ASN A 119 -21.91 18.37 9.81
CA ASN A 119 -23.34 18.17 9.93
C ASN A 119 -23.73 17.33 8.72
N LEU A 120 -23.86 16.02 8.94
CA LEU A 120 -23.94 15.03 7.87
C LEU A 120 -24.88 13.90 8.26
N THR A 121 -25.46 13.30 7.24
CA THR A 121 -25.98 11.93 7.25
C THR A 121 -24.99 11.05 6.48
N LEU A 122 -24.32 10.12 7.17
CA LEU A 122 -23.39 9.17 6.57
C LEU A 122 -24.00 7.76 6.50
N ALA A 123 -23.89 7.11 5.36
CA ALA A 123 -24.37 5.76 5.13
C ALA A 123 -23.33 4.72 5.56
N GLU A 124 -23.79 3.61 6.14
CA GLU A 124 -23.02 2.46 6.63
C GLU A 124 -23.79 1.15 6.40
N GLU A 125 -23.20 0.01 6.75
CA GLU A 125 -23.81 -1.30 6.48
C GLU A 125 -25.21 -1.47 7.09
N LYS A 126 -25.47 -0.91 8.28
CA LYS A 126 -26.75 -1.04 9.00
C LYS A 126 -27.82 -0.02 8.58
N GLY A 127 -27.43 1.12 8.04
CA GLY A 127 -28.33 2.24 7.71
C GLY A 127 -27.52 3.51 7.51
N SER A 128 -28.16 4.67 7.64
CA SER A 128 -27.44 5.95 7.71
C SER A 128 -27.64 6.65 9.05
N PHE A 129 -26.60 7.39 9.46
CA PHE A 129 -26.50 8.05 10.75
C PHE A 129 -26.38 9.56 10.55
N GLU A 130 -27.33 10.31 11.11
CA GLU A 130 -27.31 11.76 11.12
C GLU A 130 -26.67 12.27 12.40
N PHE A 131 -25.64 13.10 12.28
CA PHE A 131 -24.91 13.66 13.41
C PHE A 131 -24.41 15.07 13.11
N GLU A 132 -24.11 15.78 14.19
CA GLU A 132 -23.44 17.08 14.17
C GLU A 132 -22.26 17.05 15.14
N SER A 133 -21.15 17.67 14.74
CA SER A 133 -19.92 17.70 15.53
C SER A 133 -19.19 19.02 15.41
N GLU A 134 -18.66 19.49 16.54
CA GLU A 134 -17.84 20.70 16.59
C GLU A 134 -16.33 20.42 16.46
N GLY A 135 -15.94 19.18 16.15
CA GLY A 135 -14.55 18.76 16.04
C GLY A 135 -14.37 17.29 16.43
N ALA A 136 -13.15 16.96 16.85
CA ALA A 136 -12.83 15.62 17.30
C ALA A 136 -13.55 15.32 18.62
N GLY A 137 -14.15 14.15 18.74
CA GLY A 137 -14.84 13.72 19.96
C GLY A 137 -15.91 12.66 19.75
N ILE A 138 -16.71 12.44 20.79
CA ILE A 138 -17.85 11.52 20.77
C ILE A 138 -19.13 12.35 20.76
N TRP A 139 -19.92 12.20 19.71
CA TRP A 139 -21.08 13.03 19.43
C TRP A 139 -22.34 12.18 19.33
N LYS A 140 -23.42 12.62 19.96
CA LYS A 140 -24.70 11.93 19.93
C LYS A 140 -25.25 11.91 18.50
N VAL A 141 -25.62 10.72 18.02
CA VAL A 141 -26.35 10.60 16.75
C VAL A 141 -27.76 11.15 16.95
N LYS A 142 -28.17 12.07 16.09
CA LYS A 142 -29.50 12.70 16.10
C LYS A 142 -30.56 11.69 15.67
N ASN A 143 -30.34 11.05 14.52
CA ASN A 143 -31.27 10.08 13.94
C ASN A 143 -30.51 8.92 13.29
N PHE A 144 -31.13 7.74 13.32
CA PHE A 144 -30.68 6.56 12.60
C PHE A 144 -31.76 6.11 11.62
N TYR A 145 -31.38 5.95 10.35
CA TYR A 145 -32.27 5.59 9.26
C TYR A 145 -31.92 4.18 8.74
N PRO A 146 -32.64 3.13 9.16
CA PRO A 146 -32.35 1.77 8.73
C PRO A 146 -32.62 1.58 7.23
N TRP A 147 -31.89 0.65 6.62
CA TRP A 147 -32.07 0.32 5.20
C TRP A 147 -33.44 -0.29 4.89
N ARG A 148 -33.97 0.07 3.72
CA ARG A 148 -35.10 -0.60 3.06
C ARG A 148 -34.67 -1.04 1.66
N LYS A 149 -35.42 -1.95 1.05
CA LYS A 149 -35.17 -2.37 -0.33
C LYS A 149 -35.38 -1.18 -1.27
N GLY A 150 -34.35 -0.82 -2.03
CA GLY A 150 -34.41 0.23 -3.03
C GLY A 150 -34.77 -0.29 -4.42
N LYS A 151 -35.23 0.62 -5.28
CA LYS A 151 -35.68 0.31 -6.66
C LYS A 151 -34.75 0.85 -7.76
N SER A 152 -34.09 1.98 -7.52
CA SER A 152 -33.17 2.61 -8.47
C SER A 152 -31.85 2.90 -7.79
N SER A 153 -30.75 2.72 -8.53
CA SER A 153 -29.39 3.09 -8.16
C SER A 153 -29.18 4.60 -8.19
N ASP A 154 -30.03 5.35 -8.87
CA ASP A 154 -29.87 6.79 -9.05
C ASP A 154 -29.92 7.52 -7.73
N PHE A 155 -28.98 8.44 -7.55
CA PHE A 155 -28.87 9.28 -6.36
C PHE A 155 -28.42 10.68 -6.75
N ARG A 156 -28.89 11.66 -5.99
CA ARG A 156 -28.46 13.05 -6.14
C ARG A 156 -28.38 13.69 -4.78
N ASN A 157 -27.28 14.39 -4.53
CA ASN A 157 -27.17 15.34 -3.44
C ASN A 157 -26.77 16.72 -3.99
N ARG A 158 -26.35 17.64 -3.12
CA ARG A 158 -25.91 18.99 -3.53
C ARG A 158 -24.57 19.03 -4.27
N TYR A 159 -23.82 17.92 -4.29
CA TYR A 159 -22.46 17.84 -4.81
C TYR A 159 -22.36 17.05 -6.11
N TYR A 160 -23.14 15.97 -6.25
CA TYR A 160 -23.08 15.10 -7.41
C TYR A 160 -24.41 14.39 -7.68
N GLU A 161 -24.54 13.92 -8.92
CA GLU A 161 -25.51 12.93 -9.39
C GLU A 161 -24.77 11.61 -9.67
N PHE A 162 -25.30 10.50 -9.16
CA PHE A 162 -24.80 9.15 -9.40
C PHE A 162 -25.81 8.35 -10.21
N HIS A 163 -25.31 7.59 -11.19
CA HIS A 163 -26.10 6.69 -12.02
C HIS A 163 -25.32 5.39 -12.28
N PHE A 164 -26.05 4.27 -12.37
CA PHE A 164 -25.53 2.98 -12.82
C PHE A 164 -26.46 2.43 -13.89
N ASP A 165 -25.97 2.28 -15.12
CA ASP A 165 -26.78 1.89 -16.29
C ASP A 165 -26.94 0.37 -16.46
N GLY A 166 -26.40 -0.41 -15.51
CA GLY A 166 -26.33 -1.88 -15.56
C GLY A 166 -24.97 -2.43 -16.01
N LYS A 167 -24.08 -1.58 -16.54
CA LYS A 167 -22.73 -1.94 -16.98
C LYS A 167 -21.67 -1.00 -16.44
N GLU A 168 -21.97 0.29 -16.37
CA GLU A 168 -21.02 1.35 -16.03
C GLU A 168 -21.61 2.30 -15.00
N PHE A 169 -20.70 2.95 -14.26
CA PHE A 169 -21.06 3.89 -13.19
C PHE A 169 -20.69 5.30 -13.61
N PHE A 170 -21.54 6.26 -13.27
CA PHE A 170 -21.39 7.65 -13.65
C PHE A 170 -21.52 8.58 -12.45
N MET A 171 -20.69 9.62 -12.42
CA MET A 171 -20.80 10.76 -11.52
C MET A 171 -20.88 12.03 -12.36
N ASP A 172 -22.04 12.68 -12.37
CA ASP A 172 -22.37 13.81 -13.26
C ASP A 172 -22.08 13.52 -14.74
N GLY A 173 -22.43 12.31 -15.20
CA GLY A 173 -22.18 11.85 -16.57
C GLY A 173 -20.73 11.45 -16.87
N ILE A 174 -19.79 11.60 -15.93
CA ILE A 174 -18.39 11.14 -16.08
C ILE A 174 -18.30 9.69 -15.63
N LYS A 175 -17.67 8.82 -16.44
CA LYS A 175 -17.50 7.40 -16.11
C LYS A 175 -16.53 7.24 -14.94
N ILE A 176 -16.96 6.54 -13.91
CA ILE A 176 -16.18 6.29 -12.69
C ILE A 176 -16.17 4.80 -12.33
N GLY A 177 -15.36 4.41 -11.34
CA GLY A 177 -15.35 3.06 -10.80
C GLY A 177 -14.96 1.98 -11.81
N SER A 178 -14.23 2.35 -12.86
CA SER A 178 -13.74 1.42 -13.88
C SER A 178 -12.60 0.59 -13.31
N MET A 179 -12.55 -0.70 -13.64
CA MET A 179 -11.42 -1.57 -13.31
C MET A 179 -10.73 -2.05 -14.59
N LYS A 180 -9.40 -2.05 -14.58
CA LYS A 180 -8.57 -2.59 -15.67
C LYS A 180 -7.60 -3.62 -15.11
N ILE A 181 -7.35 -4.67 -15.88
CA ILE A 181 -6.26 -5.59 -15.63
C ILE A 181 -5.14 -5.37 -16.64
N LEU A 182 -3.92 -5.31 -16.14
CA LEU A 182 -2.70 -5.17 -16.93
C LEU A 182 -1.85 -6.41 -16.71
N LYS A 183 -1.21 -6.92 -17.76
CA LYS A 183 -0.18 -7.95 -17.63
C LYS A 183 1.06 -7.30 -17.00
N ASP A 184 1.62 -7.91 -15.97
CA ASP A 184 2.81 -7.42 -15.26
C ASP A 184 3.93 -8.45 -15.32
N GLU A 185 5.01 -8.11 -16.03
CA GLU A 185 6.19 -8.97 -16.18
C GLU A 185 7.29 -8.63 -15.16
N GLY A 186 7.00 -7.77 -14.19
CA GLY A 186 7.91 -7.31 -13.16
C GLY A 186 8.11 -8.28 -11.98
N ASP A 187 8.74 -7.75 -10.93
CA ASP A 187 9.05 -8.42 -9.66
C ASP A 187 8.60 -7.57 -8.46
N THR A 188 8.99 -7.92 -7.24
CA THR A 188 8.56 -7.16 -6.05
C THR A 188 9.05 -5.71 -6.05
N TYR A 189 10.19 -5.41 -6.70
CA TYR A 189 10.79 -4.09 -6.75
C TYR A 189 10.31 -3.25 -7.94
N SER A 190 10.14 -3.87 -9.10
CA SER A 190 9.92 -3.18 -10.38
C SER A 190 8.67 -3.67 -11.07
N SER A 191 7.92 -2.75 -11.65
CA SER A 191 6.74 -3.05 -12.47
C SER A 191 7.07 -2.86 -13.94
N PHE A 192 6.53 -3.75 -14.78
CA PHE A 192 6.55 -3.58 -16.22
C PHE A 192 5.19 -4.05 -16.74
N THR A 193 4.29 -3.08 -16.95
CA THR A 193 2.91 -3.37 -17.29
C THR A 193 2.63 -3.18 -18.78
N THR A 194 1.78 -4.05 -19.33
CA THR A 194 1.26 -3.92 -20.70
C THR A 194 -0.25 -4.15 -20.69
N PRO A 195 -1.01 -3.49 -21.59
CA PRO A 195 -2.41 -3.80 -21.79
C PRO A 195 -2.60 -5.29 -22.12
N THR A 196 -3.70 -5.86 -21.64
CA THR A 196 -4.10 -7.24 -21.95
C THR A 196 -5.61 -7.29 -22.15
N GLU A 197 -6.07 -8.26 -22.93
CA GLU A 197 -7.49 -8.50 -23.12
C GLU A 197 -8.11 -9.17 -21.89
N TYR A 198 -9.34 -8.80 -21.57
CA TYR A 198 -10.08 -9.38 -20.46
C TYR A 198 -11.60 -9.30 -20.66
N GLU A 199 -12.31 -10.24 -20.06
CA GLU A 199 -13.75 -10.19 -19.94
C GLU A 199 -14.14 -9.56 -18.60
N GLU A 200 -15.10 -8.64 -18.61
CA GLU A 200 -15.71 -8.05 -17.42
C GLU A 200 -17.21 -8.30 -17.40
N LYS A 201 -17.74 -8.71 -16.25
CA LYS A 201 -19.17 -8.86 -15.99
C LYS A 201 -19.52 -8.23 -14.65
N ILE A 202 -20.43 -7.26 -14.66
CA ILE A 202 -20.98 -6.63 -13.45
C ILE A 202 -22.41 -7.13 -13.25
N HIS A 203 -22.70 -7.57 -12.03
CA HIS A 203 -24.02 -8.03 -11.62
C HIS A 203 -24.50 -7.24 -10.41
N LEU A 204 -25.60 -6.51 -10.57
CA LEU A 204 -26.28 -5.84 -9.47
C LEU A 204 -26.86 -6.88 -8.51
N ARG A 205 -26.38 -6.88 -7.26
CA ARG A 205 -26.83 -7.79 -6.20
C ARG A 205 -28.02 -7.23 -5.46
N GLU A 206 -27.91 -5.98 -5.02
CA GLU A 206 -28.89 -5.36 -4.14
C GLU A 206 -28.82 -3.84 -4.24
N ILE A 207 -29.97 -3.19 -4.05
CA ILE A 207 -30.06 -1.75 -3.79
C ILE A 207 -30.77 -1.60 -2.45
N ARG A 208 -30.18 -0.82 -1.56
CA ARG A 208 -30.76 -0.41 -0.29
C ARG A 208 -30.93 1.10 -0.30
N GLU A 209 -32.02 1.59 0.28
CA GLU A 209 -32.28 3.03 0.38
C GLU A 209 -33.00 3.39 1.68
N ASN A 210 -32.85 4.65 2.07
CA ASN A 210 -33.69 5.33 3.03
C ASN A 210 -33.96 6.76 2.51
N GLU A 211 -34.52 7.64 3.35
CA GLU A 211 -34.89 9.00 2.93
C GLU A 211 -33.69 9.85 2.46
N TYR A 212 -32.49 9.60 2.97
CA TYR A 212 -31.32 10.47 2.77
C TYR A 212 -30.15 9.79 2.04
N SER A 213 -30.18 8.47 1.89
CA SER A 213 -29.01 7.70 1.48
C SER A 213 -29.37 6.46 0.67
N LYS A 214 -28.40 5.97 -0.10
CA LYS A 214 -28.48 4.70 -0.82
C LYS A 214 -27.21 3.88 -0.64
N SER A 215 -27.36 2.56 -0.75
CA SER A 215 -26.26 1.62 -0.89
C SER A 215 -26.52 0.72 -2.10
N VAL A 216 -25.58 0.72 -3.04
CA VAL A 216 -25.63 -0.12 -4.25
C VAL A 216 -24.57 -1.21 -4.10
N ILE A 217 -25.02 -2.47 -4.15
CA ILE A 217 -24.14 -3.62 -3.98
C ILE A 217 -24.03 -4.34 -5.32
N VAL A 218 -22.81 -4.48 -5.84
CA VAL A 218 -22.52 -5.20 -7.08
C VAL A 218 -21.50 -6.30 -6.87
N GLU A 219 -21.58 -7.34 -7.68
CA GLU A 219 -20.52 -8.31 -7.87
C GLU A 219 -19.91 -8.09 -9.25
N ARG A 220 -18.60 -7.89 -9.34
CA ARG A 220 -17.88 -7.82 -10.62
C ARG A 220 -16.94 -9.02 -10.74
N LYS A 221 -16.87 -9.58 -11.94
CA LYS A 221 -15.94 -10.66 -12.30
C LYS A 221 -15.11 -10.19 -13.48
N ILE A 222 -13.79 -10.30 -13.34
CA ILE A 222 -12.81 -9.95 -14.36
C ILE A 222 -11.96 -11.19 -14.63
N ALA A 223 -11.85 -11.59 -15.89
CA ALA A 223 -11.04 -12.74 -16.28
C ALA A 223 -10.13 -12.38 -17.47
N SER A 224 -8.86 -12.74 -17.36
CA SER A 224 -7.84 -12.62 -18.41
C SER A 224 -7.06 -13.94 -18.51
N GLU A 225 -6.09 -14.01 -19.41
CA GLU A 225 -5.14 -15.13 -19.46
C GLU A 225 -4.39 -15.35 -18.14
N THR A 226 -4.03 -14.25 -17.45
CA THR A 226 -3.16 -14.28 -16.26
C THR A 226 -3.92 -14.32 -14.94
N ALA A 227 -5.21 -13.98 -14.93
CA ALA A 227 -5.94 -13.78 -13.67
C ALA A 227 -7.45 -13.99 -13.77
N LYS A 228 -8.02 -14.35 -12.62
CA LYS A 228 -9.46 -14.30 -12.35
C LYS A 228 -9.67 -13.51 -11.07
N VAL A 229 -10.40 -12.41 -11.16
CA VAL A 229 -10.70 -11.55 -10.02
C VAL A 229 -12.19 -11.47 -9.84
N LYS A 230 -12.65 -11.72 -8.62
CA LYS A 230 -14.02 -11.43 -8.19
C LYS A 230 -14.00 -10.30 -7.17
N THR A 231 -14.91 -9.35 -7.29
CA THR A 231 -15.13 -8.31 -6.30
C THR A 231 -16.58 -8.30 -5.81
N ILE A 232 -16.76 -7.92 -4.55
CA ILE A 232 -18.06 -7.52 -3.97
C ILE A 232 -17.92 -6.07 -3.53
N GLU A 233 -18.60 -5.19 -4.23
CA GLU A 233 -18.46 -3.74 -4.09
C GLU A 233 -19.72 -3.16 -3.45
N ARG A 234 -19.55 -2.43 -2.34
CA ARG A 234 -20.61 -1.70 -1.65
C ARG A 234 -20.36 -0.20 -1.86
N ILE A 235 -21.25 0.42 -2.61
CA ILE A 235 -21.18 1.82 -2.97
C ILE A 235 -22.17 2.58 -2.09
N TYR A 236 -21.68 3.49 -1.26
CA TYR A 236 -22.49 4.31 -0.36
C TYR A 236 -22.63 5.71 -0.91
N LEU A 237 -23.88 6.17 -0.94
CA LEU A 237 -24.32 7.44 -1.50
C LEU A 237 -25.10 8.16 -0.40
N ASP A 238 -24.57 9.29 0.07
CA ASP A 238 -25.11 9.99 1.23
C ASP A 238 -24.89 11.51 1.13
N SER A 239 -24.96 12.22 2.25
CA SER A 239 -24.84 13.69 2.25
C SER A 239 -23.42 14.23 2.01
N SER A 240 -22.39 13.36 2.04
CA SER A 240 -21.01 13.74 1.81
C SER A 240 -20.71 14.03 0.31
N PRO A 241 -19.64 14.79 -0.01
CA PRO A 241 -19.30 15.12 -1.40
C PRO A 241 -18.55 14.00 -2.14
N PHE A 242 -18.30 12.88 -1.48
CA PHE A 242 -17.64 11.72 -2.08
C PHE A 242 -18.59 10.53 -2.13
N ILE A 243 -18.45 9.73 -3.18
CA ILE A 243 -19.03 8.39 -3.27
C ILE A 243 -18.06 7.47 -2.54
N ARG A 244 -18.49 6.81 -1.46
CA ARG A 244 -17.65 5.81 -0.78
C ARG A 244 -17.84 4.45 -1.45
N TRP A 245 -16.73 3.77 -1.69
CA TRP A 245 -16.69 2.54 -2.46
C TRP A 245 -15.85 1.49 -1.73
N ASP A 246 -16.53 0.62 -1.00
CA ASP A 246 -15.89 -0.45 -0.25
C ASP A 246 -15.85 -1.71 -1.12
N ALA A 247 -14.65 -2.15 -1.49
CA ALA A 247 -14.43 -3.28 -2.39
C ALA A 247 -13.76 -4.45 -1.66
N GLU A 248 -14.44 -5.60 -1.62
CA GLU A 248 -13.86 -6.86 -1.19
C GLU A 248 -13.40 -7.63 -2.44
N ILE A 249 -12.11 -7.96 -2.51
CA ILE A 249 -11.45 -8.57 -3.66
C ILE A 249 -11.05 -10.01 -3.31
N LEU A 250 -11.38 -10.92 -4.21
CA LEU A 250 -10.99 -12.32 -4.21
C LEU A 250 -10.19 -12.58 -5.49
N PRO A 251 -8.85 -12.45 -5.43
CA PRO A 251 -7.97 -12.59 -6.57
C PRO A 251 -7.45 -14.02 -6.76
N GLU A 252 -7.26 -14.43 -8.00
CA GLU A 252 -6.55 -15.64 -8.42
C GLU A 252 -5.64 -15.31 -9.63
N GLY A 253 -4.49 -16.00 -9.71
CA GLY A 253 -3.52 -15.84 -10.79
C GLY A 253 -2.25 -15.09 -10.39
N VAL A 254 -1.40 -14.81 -11.38
CA VAL A 254 -0.08 -14.18 -11.20
C VAL A 254 0.34 -13.44 -12.46
N GLY A 255 1.24 -12.46 -12.34
CA GLY A 255 1.76 -11.70 -13.46
C GLY A 255 0.76 -10.65 -13.94
N TYR A 256 0.05 -10.02 -13.01
CA TYR A 256 -0.93 -8.99 -13.33
C TYR A 256 -1.00 -7.87 -12.30
N LYS A 257 -1.54 -6.74 -12.73
CA LYS A 257 -1.88 -5.58 -11.91
C LYS A 257 -3.36 -5.24 -12.14
N LEU A 258 -4.12 -5.08 -11.06
CA LEU A 258 -5.50 -4.63 -11.08
C LEU A 258 -5.55 -3.16 -10.65
N VAL A 259 -6.12 -2.30 -11.49
CA VAL A 259 -6.27 -0.87 -11.21
C VAL A 259 -7.72 -0.44 -11.23
N PHE A 260 -8.05 0.61 -10.48
CA PHE A 260 -9.38 1.19 -10.36
C PHE A 260 -9.33 2.70 -10.60
N GLY A 261 -10.31 3.26 -11.29
CA GLY A 261 -10.42 4.70 -11.39
C GLY A 261 -11.36 5.23 -12.46
N CYS A 262 -10.93 6.34 -13.07
CA CYS A 262 -11.73 7.18 -13.95
C CYS A 262 -10.99 7.35 -15.29
N PRO A 263 -11.46 6.71 -16.37
CA PRO A 263 -10.80 6.80 -17.69
C PRO A 263 -10.84 8.21 -18.27
N ASP A 264 -11.90 8.98 -17.98
CA ASP A 264 -12.11 10.30 -18.58
C ASP A 264 -11.44 11.45 -17.78
N ALA A 265 -10.67 11.11 -16.73
CA ALA A 265 -10.02 12.13 -15.90
C ALA A 265 -8.83 12.76 -16.66
N THR A 266 -8.83 14.09 -16.75
CA THR A 266 -7.83 14.88 -17.48
C THR A 266 -7.38 16.10 -16.68
N GLY A 267 -6.27 16.73 -17.07
CA GLY A 267 -5.70 17.89 -16.38
C GLY A 267 -4.53 17.55 -15.46
N LYS A 268 -4.18 18.51 -14.59
CA LYS A 268 -3.04 18.44 -13.67
C LYS A 268 -3.19 17.35 -12.62
N VAL A 269 -2.09 16.69 -12.27
CA VAL A 269 -2.07 15.68 -11.22
C VAL A 269 -1.65 16.31 -9.89
N LEU A 270 -2.47 16.10 -8.85
CA LEU A 270 -2.15 16.46 -7.47
C LEU A 270 -2.22 15.21 -6.60
N ALA A 271 -1.13 14.88 -5.91
CA ALA A 271 -1.05 13.72 -5.04
C ALA A 271 -0.87 14.13 -3.58
N GLY A 272 -1.64 13.51 -2.68
CA GLY A 272 -1.38 13.63 -1.25
C GLY A 272 -0.09 12.91 -0.89
N MET A 273 0.75 13.55 -0.07
CA MET A 273 1.98 12.99 0.48
C MET A 273 2.04 13.24 2.00
N PRO A 274 2.93 12.57 2.75
CA PRO A 274 3.11 12.86 4.16
C PRO A 274 3.37 14.35 4.39
N PHE A 275 2.37 15.03 4.95
CA PHE A 275 2.43 16.45 5.29
C PHE A 275 2.64 17.42 4.11
N ASP A 276 2.30 16.99 2.89
CA ASP A 276 2.35 17.85 1.70
C ASP A 276 1.31 17.43 0.65
N VAL A 277 1.10 18.31 -0.34
CA VAL A 277 0.39 18.01 -1.58
C VAL A 277 1.29 18.42 -2.72
N VAL A 278 1.56 17.49 -3.64
CA VAL A 278 2.55 17.67 -4.70
C VAL A 278 1.88 17.64 -6.07
N GLU A 279 2.32 18.54 -6.95
CA GLU A 279 1.97 18.51 -8.37
C GLU A 279 3.01 17.66 -9.11
N ARG A 280 2.55 16.75 -9.97
CA ARG A 280 3.43 15.88 -10.76
C ARG A 280 3.02 15.82 -12.22
N GLU A 281 4.01 15.56 -13.07
CA GLU A 281 3.76 15.06 -14.42
C GLU A 281 3.20 13.63 -14.37
N SER A 282 2.45 13.25 -15.41
CA SER A 282 1.87 11.91 -15.50
C SER A 282 2.90 10.80 -15.75
N ILE A 283 4.06 11.14 -16.33
CA ILE A 283 5.10 10.20 -16.78
C ILE A 283 6.47 10.86 -16.56
N ASP A 284 7.40 10.16 -15.92
CA ASP A 284 8.81 10.56 -15.85
C ASP A 284 9.56 9.95 -17.04
N ARG A 285 10.15 10.83 -17.85
CA ARG A 285 10.98 10.48 -19.01
C ARG A 285 12.41 11.02 -18.88
N ASP A 286 12.74 11.69 -17.78
CA ASP A 286 14.11 12.18 -17.54
C ASP A 286 14.99 11.06 -16.98
N LEU A 287 15.15 9.99 -17.76
CA LEU A 287 15.93 8.81 -17.38
C LEU A 287 17.13 8.65 -18.31
N PHE A 288 18.21 8.06 -17.80
CA PHE A 288 19.33 7.68 -18.65
C PHE A 288 18.99 6.47 -19.53
N PRO A 289 19.59 6.36 -20.73
CA PRO A 289 19.47 5.18 -21.57
C PRO A 289 20.02 3.92 -20.87
N GLU A 290 19.64 2.74 -21.37
CA GLU A 290 20.08 1.45 -20.80
C GLU A 290 21.61 1.31 -20.77
N ASN A 291 22.29 1.83 -21.78
CA ASN A 291 23.75 1.90 -21.81
C ASN A 291 24.18 3.36 -21.62
N VAL A 292 24.93 3.61 -20.54
CA VAL A 292 25.54 4.91 -20.27
C VAL A 292 27.03 4.78 -20.54
N GLU A 293 27.61 5.74 -21.27
CA GLU A 293 29.03 5.73 -21.66
C GLU A 293 29.88 6.65 -20.77
N GLY A 294 31.19 6.45 -20.81
CA GLY A 294 32.18 7.32 -20.15
C GLY A 294 32.14 7.27 -18.63
N ILE A 295 32.55 8.36 -17.98
CA ILE A 295 32.68 8.45 -16.51
C ILE A 295 31.37 8.13 -15.78
N LEU A 296 30.21 8.47 -16.37
CA LEU A 296 28.91 8.22 -15.74
C LEU A 296 28.63 6.72 -15.56
N SER A 297 29.13 5.85 -16.43
CA SER A 297 28.96 4.40 -16.29
C SER A 297 29.63 3.85 -15.02
N ARG A 298 30.72 4.49 -14.58
CA ARG A 298 31.49 4.11 -13.38
C ARG A 298 30.85 4.63 -12.09
N VAL A 299 30.07 5.71 -12.16
CA VAL A 299 29.42 6.33 -11.00
C VAL A 299 28.03 5.73 -10.76
N LEU A 300 27.35 5.30 -11.82
CA LEU A 300 25.99 4.75 -11.79
C LEU A 300 26.00 3.22 -11.57
N LEU A 301 26.62 2.76 -10.47
CA LEU A 301 26.74 1.33 -10.15
C LEU A 301 25.46 0.70 -9.57
N ALA A 302 24.53 1.53 -9.09
CA ALA A 302 23.28 1.07 -8.49
C ALA A 302 22.24 0.67 -9.55
N ALA A 303 21.23 -0.10 -9.12
CA ALA A 303 20.05 -0.31 -9.95
C ALA A 303 19.41 1.04 -10.33
N ARG A 304 18.86 1.13 -11.53
CA ARG A 304 18.19 2.33 -12.05
C ARG A 304 17.08 1.99 -13.04
N GLU A 305 16.08 2.84 -13.11
CA GLU A 305 15.02 2.76 -14.10
C GLU A 305 15.52 3.25 -15.48
N THR A 306 14.89 2.73 -16.52
CA THR A 306 15.17 3.04 -17.93
C THR A 306 13.86 3.14 -18.70
N GLY A 307 13.87 3.93 -19.77
CA GLY A 307 12.66 4.17 -20.56
C GLY A 307 11.78 5.24 -19.92
N GLU A 308 10.68 4.83 -19.30
CA GLU A 308 9.73 5.74 -18.65
C GLU A 308 9.17 5.13 -17.35
N VAL A 309 8.84 5.99 -16.39
CA VAL A 309 8.17 5.60 -15.13
C VAL A 309 6.78 6.24 -15.10
N LYS A 310 5.76 5.43 -14.84
CA LYS A 310 4.34 5.83 -14.88
C LYS A 310 3.64 5.67 -13.54
N GLU A 311 4.23 4.87 -12.66
CA GLU A 311 3.74 4.60 -11.33
C GLU A 311 4.37 5.56 -10.32
N PHE A 312 3.52 6.22 -9.53
CA PHE A 312 3.97 7.21 -8.55
C PHE A 312 3.34 6.98 -7.17
N PRO A 313 4.02 7.40 -6.09
CA PRO A 313 3.52 7.23 -4.74
C PRO A 313 2.40 8.22 -4.41
N PHE A 314 1.41 7.80 -3.62
CA PHE A 314 0.47 8.73 -3.00
C PHE A 314 0.03 8.27 -1.61
N GLN A 315 -0.62 9.17 -0.87
CA GLN A 315 -1.25 8.92 0.40
C GLN A 315 -2.62 9.60 0.46
N ASN A 316 -3.64 8.82 0.83
CA ASN A 316 -5.03 9.20 1.03
C ASN A 316 -5.78 9.67 -0.22
N PHE A 317 -5.16 10.44 -1.12
CA PHE A 317 -5.81 10.90 -2.34
C PHE A 317 -4.84 11.14 -3.49
N VAL A 318 -5.37 11.06 -4.70
CA VAL A 318 -4.78 11.59 -5.93
C VAL A 318 -5.88 12.23 -6.77
N SER A 319 -5.59 13.38 -7.38
CA SER A 319 -6.52 14.11 -8.24
C SER A 319 -5.93 14.29 -9.63
N ARG A 320 -6.79 14.31 -10.65
CA ARG A 320 -6.45 14.69 -12.02
C ARG A 320 -7.53 15.63 -12.52
N GLY A 321 -7.17 16.91 -12.66
CA GLY A 321 -8.14 17.99 -12.92
C GLY A 321 -9.21 18.06 -11.85
N ASN A 322 -10.47 17.83 -12.22
CA ASN A 322 -11.61 17.93 -11.32
C ASN A 322 -12.00 16.62 -10.63
N ILE A 323 -11.36 15.49 -10.96
CA ILE A 323 -11.67 14.18 -10.36
C ILE A 323 -10.60 13.84 -9.32
N THR A 324 -11.05 13.39 -8.15
CA THR A 324 -10.21 12.91 -7.06
C THR A 324 -10.58 11.47 -6.72
N ILE A 325 -9.59 10.59 -6.67
CA ILE A 325 -9.69 9.27 -6.06
C ILE A 325 -9.14 9.35 -4.64
N LEU A 326 -9.94 8.94 -3.67
CA LEU A 326 -9.57 8.76 -2.28
C LEU A 326 -9.29 7.27 -2.05
N ALA A 327 -8.24 6.93 -1.31
CA ALA A 327 -7.93 5.54 -0.99
C ALA A 327 -7.20 5.41 0.34
N ARG A 328 -7.65 4.48 1.19
CA ARG A 328 -6.98 4.14 2.45
C ARG A 328 -6.00 2.99 2.22
N GLY A 329 -4.75 3.16 2.69
CA GLY A 329 -3.71 2.13 2.61
C GLY A 329 -3.12 1.84 1.22
N LEU A 330 -3.71 2.33 0.11
CA LEU A 330 -3.10 2.22 -1.22
C LEU A 330 -2.00 3.27 -1.40
N ARG A 331 -0.96 2.93 -2.18
CA ARG A 331 0.25 3.75 -2.31
C ARG A 331 0.70 4.01 -3.75
N GLU A 332 0.08 3.40 -4.76
CA GLU A 332 0.48 3.54 -6.16
C GLU A 332 -0.68 4.09 -6.99
N TYR A 333 -0.40 5.12 -7.79
CA TYR A 333 -1.32 5.59 -8.83
C TYR A 333 -0.62 5.65 -10.19
N ILE A 334 -1.44 5.63 -11.25
CA ILE A 334 -1.05 5.82 -12.64
C ILE A 334 -1.95 6.91 -13.22
N ALA A 335 -1.34 7.91 -13.87
CA ALA A 335 -2.04 9.02 -14.49
C ALA A 335 -1.82 9.07 -16.02
N GLU A 336 -1.63 7.92 -16.65
CA GLU A 336 -1.66 7.73 -18.10
C GLU A 336 -3.09 7.36 -18.52
N ASP A 337 -3.64 8.05 -19.53
CA ASP A 337 -4.99 7.79 -20.09
C ASP A 337 -6.08 7.60 -19.03
N GLY A 338 -6.30 8.65 -18.24
CA GLY A 338 -7.21 8.67 -17.09
C GLY A 338 -6.49 8.79 -15.75
N LEU A 339 -7.19 8.48 -14.67
CA LEU A 339 -6.63 8.44 -13.32
C LEU A 339 -6.93 7.09 -12.69
N TRP A 340 -5.89 6.39 -12.24
CA TRP A 340 -5.98 5.01 -11.77
C TRP A 340 -5.21 4.86 -10.46
N VAL A 341 -5.76 4.08 -9.53
CA VAL A 341 -5.05 3.60 -8.33
C VAL A 341 -4.90 2.09 -8.41
N THR A 342 -3.75 1.57 -8.00
CA THR A 342 -3.48 0.13 -8.02
C THR A 342 -4.13 -0.54 -6.82
N LEU A 343 -5.12 -1.39 -7.08
CA LEU A 343 -5.83 -2.15 -6.05
C LEU A 343 -5.02 -3.37 -5.59
N LEU A 344 -4.37 -4.03 -6.54
CA LEU A 344 -3.63 -5.27 -6.31
C LEU A 344 -2.56 -5.43 -7.38
N ARG A 345 -1.41 -5.98 -6.98
CA ARG A 345 -0.36 -6.42 -7.88
C ARG A 345 0.11 -7.82 -7.47
N ALA A 346 0.05 -8.76 -8.41
CA ALA A 346 0.38 -10.17 -8.18
C ALA A 346 1.65 -10.55 -8.95
N VAL A 347 2.75 -10.72 -8.22
CA VAL A 347 4.06 -11.19 -8.73
C VAL A 347 4.55 -12.35 -7.88
N GLU A 348 5.68 -12.97 -8.21
CA GLU A 348 6.15 -14.16 -7.48
C GLU A 348 7.67 -14.25 -7.31
N TRP A 349 8.40 -13.18 -7.61
CA TRP A 349 9.86 -13.13 -7.51
C TRP A 349 10.29 -11.89 -6.74
N ILE A 350 11.27 -12.02 -5.84
CA ILE A 350 11.89 -10.86 -5.18
C ILE A 350 12.57 -10.01 -6.25
N THR A 351 13.51 -10.61 -6.98
CA THR A 351 14.02 -10.01 -8.20
C THR A 351 14.07 -11.05 -9.31
N LYS A 352 13.98 -10.56 -10.53
CA LYS A 352 14.36 -11.26 -11.76
C LYS A 352 14.84 -10.24 -12.79
N LYS A 353 15.20 -10.70 -13.99
CA LYS A 353 15.43 -9.79 -15.11
C LYS A 353 14.10 -9.16 -15.52
N VAL A 354 13.98 -7.84 -15.41
CA VAL A 354 12.77 -7.05 -15.70
C VAL A 354 13.12 -5.98 -16.71
N LYS A 355 12.24 -5.74 -17.70
CA LYS A 355 12.39 -4.62 -18.63
C LYS A 355 12.15 -3.29 -17.90
N GLY A 356 12.86 -2.24 -18.27
CA GLY A 356 12.74 -0.94 -17.61
C GLY A 356 13.60 -0.78 -16.35
N ARG A 357 14.41 -1.79 -15.99
CA ARG A 357 15.43 -1.69 -14.94
C ARG A 357 16.75 -2.31 -15.39
N VAL A 358 17.87 -1.64 -15.07
CA VAL A 358 19.20 -2.25 -15.12
C VAL A 358 19.82 -2.32 -13.72
N GLY A 359 20.85 -3.15 -13.57
CA GLY A 359 21.52 -3.39 -12.30
C GLY A 359 20.81 -4.43 -11.42
N ASP A 360 21.51 -4.83 -10.35
CA ASP A 360 21.00 -5.78 -9.35
C ASP A 360 20.16 -5.05 -8.29
N ALA A 361 18.93 -5.51 -8.09
CA ALA A 361 18.01 -4.99 -7.08
C ALA A 361 17.92 -5.89 -5.83
N GLY A 362 18.37 -7.15 -5.89
CA GLY A 362 18.19 -8.09 -4.80
C GLY A 362 18.51 -9.55 -5.15
N PRO A 363 18.21 -10.50 -4.25
CA PRO A 363 18.42 -11.92 -4.53
C PRO A 363 17.31 -12.53 -5.40
N GLU A 364 17.68 -13.34 -6.38
CA GLU A 364 16.72 -14.02 -7.27
C GLU A 364 16.01 -15.16 -6.52
N MET A 365 14.94 -14.82 -5.80
CA MET A 365 14.19 -15.73 -4.94
C MET A 365 12.72 -15.81 -5.34
N TYR A 366 12.20 -17.04 -5.41
CA TYR A 366 10.79 -17.35 -5.63
C TYR A 366 10.00 -17.12 -4.33
N VAL A 367 9.02 -16.21 -4.40
CA VAL A 367 8.18 -15.73 -3.29
C VAL A 367 6.71 -15.70 -3.71
N PRO A 368 6.08 -16.87 -3.86
CA PRO A 368 4.70 -16.98 -4.33
C PRO A 368 3.66 -16.23 -3.43
N GLY A 369 4.02 -15.79 -2.23
CA GLY A 369 3.15 -14.92 -1.40
C GLY A 369 2.99 -13.51 -1.90
N ALA A 370 3.84 -13.07 -2.82
CA ALA A 370 3.64 -11.82 -3.52
C ALA A 370 2.45 -11.89 -4.52
N ARG A 371 1.87 -13.07 -4.79
CA ARG A 371 0.65 -13.22 -5.60
C ARG A 371 -0.57 -12.62 -4.93
N CYS A 372 -0.54 -12.48 -3.60
CA CYS A 372 -1.62 -11.92 -2.80
C CYS A 372 -2.95 -12.66 -2.99
N GLN A 373 -2.92 -13.99 -3.16
CA GLN A 373 -4.11 -14.82 -3.30
C GLN A 373 -4.82 -14.97 -1.95
N ARG A 374 -5.60 -13.96 -1.59
CA ARG A 374 -6.32 -13.85 -0.33
C ARG A 374 -7.46 -12.85 -0.46
N ARG A 375 -8.44 -12.92 0.45
CA ARG A 375 -9.46 -11.86 0.56
C ARG A 375 -8.79 -10.54 0.94
N LEU A 376 -9.08 -9.47 0.21
CA LEU A 376 -8.59 -8.11 0.50
C LEU A 376 -9.75 -7.11 0.48
N LYS A 377 -9.89 -6.32 1.53
CA LYS A 377 -10.90 -5.27 1.67
C LYS A 377 -10.25 -3.92 1.51
N LEU A 378 -10.72 -3.15 0.53
CA LEU A 378 -10.22 -1.82 0.19
C LEU A 378 -11.32 -0.78 0.38
N ASN A 379 -10.94 0.37 0.92
CA ASN A 379 -11.83 1.52 1.06
C ASN A 379 -11.39 2.60 0.07
N LEU A 380 -12.22 2.83 -0.93
CA LEU A 380 -12.01 3.78 -2.00
C LEU A 380 -13.08 4.88 -1.92
N GLY A 381 -12.80 6.02 -2.54
CA GLY A 381 -13.74 7.10 -2.66
C GLY A 381 -13.53 7.86 -3.96
N LEU A 382 -14.58 8.45 -4.49
CA LEU A 382 -14.56 9.29 -5.69
C LEU A 382 -15.25 10.60 -5.37
N MET A 383 -14.62 11.71 -5.69
CA MET A 383 -15.26 13.03 -5.57
C MET A 383 -14.78 13.98 -6.64
N LYS A 384 -15.55 15.05 -6.84
CA LYS A 384 -15.10 16.20 -7.61
C LYS A 384 -14.35 17.18 -6.71
N SER A 385 -13.61 18.12 -7.32
CA SER A 385 -13.05 19.25 -6.60
C SER A 385 -14.13 19.96 -5.76
N SER A 386 -13.79 20.30 -4.53
CA SER A 386 -14.68 20.92 -3.55
C SER A 386 -13.93 22.04 -2.82
N GLU A 387 -14.64 23.10 -2.41
CA GLU A 387 -14.06 24.24 -1.66
C GLU A 387 -13.42 23.79 -0.34
N GLU A 388 -14.10 22.90 0.41
CA GLU A 388 -13.58 22.33 1.66
C GLU A 388 -12.76 21.03 1.44
N PHE A 389 -11.92 20.98 0.40
CA PHE A 389 -11.19 19.76 -0.02
C PHE A 389 -10.48 19.03 1.12
N GLU A 390 -9.67 19.73 1.91
CA GLU A 390 -8.87 19.14 2.99
C GLU A 390 -9.74 18.53 4.10
N LYS A 391 -10.91 19.11 4.37
CA LYS A 391 -11.89 18.58 5.33
C LYS A 391 -12.45 17.24 4.89
N TRP A 392 -12.81 17.12 3.61
CA TRP A 392 -13.39 15.88 3.07
C TRP A 392 -12.36 14.76 2.92
N VAL A 393 -11.15 15.10 2.53
CA VAL A 393 -10.02 14.15 2.53
C VAL A 393 -9.72 13.69 3.96
N ASP A 394 -9.74 14.58 4.95
CA ASP A 394 -9.54 14.22 6.36
C ASP A 394 -10.62 13.25 6.85
N LEU A 395 -11.90 13.57 6.62
CA LEU A 395 -13.04 12.72 6.98
C LEU A 395 -12.93 11.32 6.37
N PHE A 396 -12.57 11.22 5.08
CA PHE A 396 -12.41 9.92 4.43
C PHE A 396 -11.22 9.13 5.00
N SER A 397 -10.10 9.81 5.25
CA SER A 397 -8.88 9.18 5.78
C SER A 397 -9.02 8.73 7.23
N LYS A 398 -9.84 9.43 8.02
CA LYS A 398 -10.13 9.14 9.43
C LYS A 398 -11.64 8.88 9.60
N PRO A 399 -12.12 7.69 9.19
CA PRO A 399 -13.55 7.40 9.18
C PRO A 399 -14.17 7.47 10.58
N VAL A 400 -15.43 7.89 10.61
CA VAL A 400 -16.28 7.92 11.81
C VAL A 400 -16.56 6.50 12.29
N ILE A 401 -16.51 6.28 13.60
CA ILE A 401 -16.93 5.02 14.22
C ILE A 401 -18.25 5.24 14.94
N PHE A 402 -19.30 4.55 14.48
CA PHE A 402 -20.59 4.55 15.15
C PHE A 402 -20.66 3.39 16.15
N PHE A 403 -21.23 3.67 17.32
CA PHE A 403 -21.46 2.66 18.36
C PHE A 403 -22.73 2.98 19.15
N GLU A 404 -23.38 1.96 19.66
CA GLU A 404 -24.47 2.07 20.63
C GLU A 404 -23.92 1.88 22.04
N SER A 405 -24.38 2.71 22.98
CA SER A 405 -24.00 2.65 24.39
C SER A 405 -25.22 2.53 25.29
N HIS A 406 -25.14 1.68 26.31
CA HIS A 406 -26.26 1.31 27.20
C HIS A 406 -26.12 1.90 28.61
N GLY A 407 -25.52 3.08 28.70
CA GLY A 407 -25.41 3.88 29.93
C GLY A 407 -26.65 4.72 30.20
N LYS A 408 -26.48 5.75 31.06
CA LYS A 408 -27.60 6.55 31.56
C LYS A 408 -27.65 8.00 31.07
N ASN A 409 -26.51 8.58 30.73
CA ASN A 409 -26.43 10.01 30.41
C ASN A 409 -26.50 10.25 28.91
N VAL A 410 -27.04 11.40 28.50
CA VAL A 410 -27.07 11.83 27.10
C VAL A 410 -26.28 13.12 27.00
N GLU A 411 -25.01 13.01 26.62
CA GLU A 411 -24.07 14.13 26.53
C GLU A 411 -23.05 13.91 25.40
N ASN A 412 -22.47 14.98 24.87
CA ASN A 412 -21.35 14.90 23.94
C ASN A 412 -20.03 14.99 24.72
N ILE A 413 -18.98 14.33 24.20
CA ILE A 413 -17.62 14.40 24.72
C ILE A 413 -16.74 15.11 23.68
N PRO A 414 -16.71 16.46 23.64
CA PRO A 414 -15.81 17.19 22.77
C PRO A 414 -14.36 17.02 23.23
N LEU A 415 -13.42 16.90 22.29
CA LEU A 415 -12.00 16.75 22.57
C LEU A 415 -11.19 17.93 22.07
N PHE A 416 -11.27 18.23 20.77
CA PHE A 416 -10.57 19.37 20.19
C PHE A 416 -11.10 19.76 18.81
N PHE A 417 -10.84 21.00 18.42
CA PHE A 417 -11.18 21.57 17.11
C PHE A 417 -10.04 22.44 16.63
N LEU A 418 -9.58 22.24 15.39
CA LEU A 418 -8.52 23.07 14.80
C LEU A 418 -8.79 23.52 13.36
N ASP A 419 -9.76 22.94 12.66
CA ASP A 419 -9.98 23.22 11.23
C ASP A 419 -8.71 22.96 10.39
N LYS A 420 -8.01 21.86 10.71
CA LYS A 420 -6.74 21.46 10.09
C LYS A 420 -6.71 19.94 9.88
N ARG A 421 -6.05 19.47 8.82
CA ARG A 421 -5.98 18.04 8.49
C ARG A 421 -4.93 17.28 9.30
N TRP A 422 -3.69 17.77 9.31
CA TRP A 422 -2.58 17.09 9.98
C TRP A 422 -2.56 17.45 11.46
N VAL A 423 -3.48 16.85 12.20
CA VAL A 423 -3.69 17.05 13.64
C VAL A 423 -3.64 15.70 14.35
N LEU A 424 -2.92 15.68 15.46
CA LEU A 424 -2.70 14.54 16.37
C LEU A 424 -2.86 15.06 17.80
N LYS A 425 -3.33 14.23 18.73
CA LYS A 425 -3.16 14.46 20.16
C LYS A 425 -2.06 13.53 20.70
N GLU A 426 -1.14 14.07 21.47
CA GLU A 426 -0.05 13.34 22.12
C GLU A 426 0.14 13.90 23.54
N LYS A 427 -0.04 13.06 24.58
CA LYS A 427 0.27 13.39 25.98
C LYS A 427 -0.32 14.72 26.47
N GLY A 428 -1.62 14.96 26.21
CA GLY A 428 -2.28 16.21 26.59
C GLY A 428 -1.88 17.44 25.76
N GLU A 429 -1.19 17.26 24.64
CA GLU A 429 -0.95 18.31 23.65
C GLU A 429 -1.63 17.95 22.33
N ILE A 430 -2.14 18.96 21.62
CA ILE A 430 -2.46 18.83 20.20
C ILE A 430 -1.23 19.26 19.40
N VAL A 431 -0.75 18.35 18.55
CA VAL A 431 0.33 18.57 17.59
C VAL A 431 -0.29 18.71 16.21
N TYR A 432 0.06 19.78 15.50
CA TYR A 432 -0.47 20.00 14.16
C TYR A 432 0.55 20.66 13.25
N ILE A 433 0.32 20.54 11.93
CA ILE A 433 1.15 21.20 10.92
C ILE A 433 0.43 22.41 10.36
N ASP A 434 1.12 23.54 10.36
CA ASP A 434 0.64 24.79 9.81
C ASP A 434 1.79 25.53 9.11
N ASN A 435 1.59 25.91 7.85
CA ASN A 435 2.63 26.51 7.00
C ASN A 435 3.94 25.71 6.99
N LYS A 436 3.84 24.38 6.82
CA LYS A 436 4.97 23.43 6.83
C LYS A 436 5.82 23.45 8.11
N LYS A 437 5.26 23.92 9.22
CA LYS A 437 5.90 23.90 10.55
C LYS A 437 5.05 23.09 11.53
N ILE A 438 5.72 22.33 12.39
CA ILE A 438 5.08 21.63 13.51
C ILE A 438 4.77 22.66 14.60
N LYS A 439 3.51 22.70 15.03
CA LYS A 439 3.02 23.51 16.13
C LYS A 439 2.41 22.61 17.21
N ARG A 440 2.39 23.11 18.44
CA ARG A 440 1.87 22.43 19.62
C ARG A 440 0.96 23.38 20.39
N MET A 441 -0.11 22.85 20.97
CA MET A 441 -0.94 23.58 21.92
C MET A 441 -1.42 22.62 23.02
N LYS A 442 -1.63 23.15 24.24
CA LYS A 442 -2.19 22.35 25.32
C LYS A 442 -3.61 21.91 24.98
N ALA A 443 -3.96 20.71 25.39
CA ALA A 443 -5.26 20.12 25.22
C ALA A 443 -5.72 19.48 26.53
N ASP A 444 -7.02 19.53 26.80
CA ASP A 444 -7.55 18.90 27.99
C ASP A 444 -7.44 17.37 27.88
N SER A 445 -7.04 16.74 28.98
CA SER A 445 -7.03 15.29 29.10
C SER A 445 -8.43 14.79 29.45
N VAL A 446 -8.81 13.68 28.84
CA VAL A 446 -10.10 13.03 29.14
C VAL A 446 -9.91 12.08 30.29
N THR A 447 -10.71 12.23 31.34
CA THR A 447 -10.67 11.29 32.47
C THR A 447 -11.57 10.09 32.18
N LEU A 448 -10.98 8.91 31.98
CA LEU A 448 -11.71 7.66 31.77
C LEU A 448 -12.20 7.10 33.11
N LYS A 449 -13.51 6.81 33.22
CA LYS A 449 -14.08 6.25 34.45
C LYS A 449 -13.81 4.74 34.53
N LYS A 450 -13.69 4.23 35.76
CA LYS A 450 -13.52 2.78 36.02
C LYS A 450 -14.77 1.97 35.74
N LYS A 451 -15.95 2.55 35.96
CA LYS A 451 -17.23 1.88 35.69
C LYS A 451 -17.44 1.80 34.18
N LYS A 452 -17.64 0.58 33.68
CA LYS A 452 -17.88 0.33 32.27
C LYS A 452 -19.37 0.17 31.98
N VAL A 453 -19.82 0.68 30.83
CA VAL A 453 -21.14 0.42 30.26
C VAL A 453 -21.02 -0.56 29.10
N LYS A 454 -22.09 -1.31 28.82
CA LYS A 454 -22.13 -2.15 27.62
C LYS A 454 -22.16 -1.24 26.39
N ILE A 455 -21.37 -1.61 25.37
CA ILE A 455 -21.39 -0.98 24.06
C ILE A 455 -21.54 -2.03 22.96
N ASP A 456 -22.07 -1.63 21.81
CA ASP A 456 -22.15 -2.43 20.60
C ASP A 456 -21.62 -1.59 19.42
N ILE A 457 -20.50 -1.99 18.81
CA ILE A 457 -19.95 -1.27 17.64
C ILE A 457 -20.88 -1.48 16.43
N LEU A 458 -21.23 -0.39 15.75
CA LEU A 458 -22.11 -0.38 14.60
C LEU A 458 -21.37 -0.23 13.27
N SER A 459 -20.18 0.39 13.30
CA SER A 459 -19.28 0.47 12.13
C SER A 459 -18.53 -0.83 11.89
N ASP A 460 -18.12 -1.02 10.65
CA ASP A 460 -17.29 -2.13 10.23
C ASP A 460 -15.84 -1.93 10.67
N MET A 461 -15.43 -2.73 11.67
CA MET A 461 -14.08 -2.72 12.23
C MET A 461 -13.32 -4.01 11.89
N GLU A 462 -13.77 -4.75 10.87
CA GLU A 462 -13.14 -6.01 10.48
C GLU A 462 -11.69 -5.81 10.02
N PHE A 463 -10.82 -6.78 10.33
CA PHE A 463 -9.47 -6.80 9.80
C PHE A 463 -9.47 -6.89 8.26
N PRO A 464 -8.66 -6.08 7.55
CA PRO A 464 -8.90 -5.81 6.13
C PRO A 464 -8.44 -6.91 5.16
N PHE A 465 -7.82 -7.99 5.62
CA PHE A 465 -7.46 -9.10 4.73
C PHE A 465 -7.53 -10.45 5.41
N GLY A 466 -7.78 -11.49 4.61
CA GLY A 466 -7.84 -12.87 5.04
C GLY A 466 -6.48 -13.59 5.00
N PRO A 467 -6.45 -14.87 5.40
CA PRO A 467 -5.25 -15.68 5.34
C PRO A 467 -4.77 -15.85 3.91
N ASP A 468 -3.49 -16.14 3.79
CA ASP A 468 -2.86 -16.44 2.51
C ASP A 468 -3.26 -17.82 1.98
N LEU A 469 -3.74 -17.88 0.74
CA LEU A 469 -4.28 -19.12 0.15
C LEU A 469 -3.41 -19.71 -0.95
N TYR A 470 -2.27 -19.09 -1.26
CA TYR A 470 -1.39 -19.62 -2.30
C TYR A 470 -0.62 -20.87 -1.81
N ALA A 471 -0.28 -21.75 -2.76
CA ALA A 471 0.71 -22.80 -2.58
C ALA A 471 1.91 -22.59 -3.53
N PRO A 472 3.16 -22.89 -3.10
CA PRO A 472 4.32 -22.91 -3.99
C PRO A 472 4.10 -23.84 -5.19
N ASP A 473 4.74 -23.51 -6.31
CA ASP A 473 4.68 -24.31 -7.53
C ASP A 473 5.89 -25.24 -7.55
N GLU A 474 5.65 -26.55 -7.45
CA GLU A 474 6.71 -27.56 -7.43
C GLU A 474 7.53 -27.58 -8.72
N ASP A 475 6.95 -27.24 -9.87
CA ASP A 475 7.69 -27.25 -11.13
C ASP A 475 8.68 -26.09 -11.22
N ILE A 476 8.35 -24.94 -10.60
CA ILE A 476 9.31 -23.84 -10.41
C ILE A 476 10.47 -24.30 -9.51
N ILE A 477 10.16 -24.99 -8.40
CA ILE A 477 11.19 -25.53 -7.50
C ILE A 477 12.14 -26.49 -8.25
N ARG A 478 11.59 -27.46 -8.99
CA ARG A 478 12.36 -28.41 -9.82
C ARG A 478 13.19 -27.71 -10.90
N LYS A 479 12.69 -26.62 -11.47
CA LYS A 479 13.44 -25.81 -12.44
C LYS A 479 14.64 -25.14 -11.78
N MET A 480 14.48 -24.58 -10.58
CA MET A 480 15.58 -23.98 -9.83
C MET A 480 16.66 -25.00 -9.47
N GLU A 481 16.28 -26.23 -9.09
CA GLU A 481 17.22 -27.33 -8.87
C GLU A 481 18.04 -27.65 -10.12
N LYS A 482 17.38 -27.74 -11.29
CA LYS A 482 18.08 -27.95 -12.57
C LYS A 482 19.02 -26.80 -12.92
N ASP A 483 18.63 -25.56 -12.61
CA ASP A 483 19.46 -24.39 -12.87
C ASP A 483 20.68 -24.34 -11.93
N ILE A 484 20.56 -24.76 -10.67
CA ILE A 484 21.69 -24.95 -9.76
C ILE A 484 22.70 -25.95 -10.36
N GLU A 485 22.24 -27.08 -10.88
CA GLU A 485 23.12 -28.09 -11.49
C GLU A 485 23.84 -27.58 -12.75
N LYS A 486 23.21 -26.69 -13.53
CA LYS A 486 23.88 -26.01 -14.65
C LYS A 486 24.94 -25.03 -14.16
N MET A 487 24.63 -24.24 -13.13
CA MET A 487 25.58 -23.26 -12.56
C MET A 487 26.81 -23.94 -11.98
N LYS A 488 26.66 -25.09 -11.29
CA LYS A 488 27.79 -25.89 -10.81
C LYS A 488 28.71 -26.33 -11.95
N LYS A 489 28.13 -26.86 -13.03
CA LYS A 489 28.90 -27.23 -14.24
C LYS A 489 29.59 -26.04 -14.91
N GLU A 490 29.03 -24.83 -14.80
CA GLU A 490 29.67 -23.60 -15.27
C GLU A 490 30.85 -23.22 -14.37
N ILE A 491 30.71 -23.31 -13.05
CA ILE A 491 31.80 -23.11 -12.09
C ILE A 491 32.96 -24.07 -12.37
N ASP A 492 32.69 -25.37 -12.50
CA ASP A 492 33.72 -26.38 -12.76
C ASP A 492 34.54 -26.04 -14.04
N LYS A 493 33.87 -25.52 -15.09
CA LYS A 493 34.55 -25.09 -16.32
C LYS A 493 35.39 -23.83 -16.10
N LEU A 494 34.84 -22.83 -15.40
CA LEU A 494 35.54 -21.58 -15.12
C LEU A 494 36.77 -21.80 -14.22
N GLU A 495 36.69 -22.69 -13.23
CA GLU A 495 37.83 -23.04 -12.37
C GLU A 495 39.00 -23.62 -13.18
N ASN A 496 38.71 -24.52 -14.13
CA ASN A 496 39.71 -25.08 -15.05
C ASN A 496 40.32 -24.02 -15.99
N GLU A 497 39.56 -22.99 -16.37
CA GLU A 497 40.07 -21.87 -17.18
C GLU A 497 40.96 -20.91 -16.37
N VAL A 498 40.58 -20.62 -15.11
CA VAL A 498 41.27 -19.66 -14.23
C VAL A 498 42.72 -20.05 -13.96
N GLU A 499 43.04 -21.34 -13.89
CA GLU A 499 44.41 -21.83 -13.72
C GLU A 499 45.37 -21.39 -14.84
N ARG A 500 44.83 -21.07 -16.02
CA ARG A 500 45.60 -20.74 -17.24
C ARG A 500 45.56 -19.26 -17.60
N LEU A 501 44.87 -18.44 -16.81
CA LEU A 501 44.68 -17.02 -17.07
C LEU A 501 45.49 -16.16 -16.09
N GLU A 502 45.90 -14.99 -16.55
CA GLU A 502 46.57 -13.96 -15.74
C GLU A 502 45.91 -12.60 -15.96
N GLY A 503 46.24 -11.63 -15.09
CA GLY A 503 45.74 -10.27 -15.19
C GLY A 503 44.22 -10.15 -15.00
N VAL A 504 43.62 -9.12 -15.62
CA VAL A 504 42.22 -8.76 -15.41
C VAL A 504 41.25 -9.87 -15.80
N GLU A 505 41.54 -10.61 -16.87
CA GLU A 505 40.67 -11.69 -17.33
C GLU A 505 40.54 -12.83 -16.31
N LYS A 506 41.64 -13.16 -15.60
CA LYS A 506 41.59 -14.10 -14.47
C LYS A 506 40.65 -13.60 -13.38
N HIS A 507 40.77 -12.33 -13.01
CA HIS A 507 39.97 -11.71 -11.96
C HIS A 507 38.48 -11.62 -12.36
N ARG A 508 38.16 -11.30 -13.62
CA ARG A 508 36.78 -11.34 -14.13
C ARG A 508 36.14 -12.71 -13.98
N LYS A 509 36.89 -13.78 -14.29
CA LYS A 509 36.42 -15.16 -14.18
C LYS A 509 36.23 -15.60 -12.73
N ILE A 510 37.12 -15.22 -11.82
CA ILE A 510 36.93 -15.48 -10.37
C ILE A 510 35.72 -14.71 -9.83
N HIS A 511 35.55 -13.43 -10.21
CA HIS A 511 34.37 -12.66 -9.85
C HIS A 511 33.08 -13.35 -10.36
N ARG A 512 33.11 -13.92 -11.57
CA ARG A 512 32.00 -14.71 -12.11
C ARG A 512 31.72 -15.97 -11.29
N ILE A 513 32.75 -16.71 -10.88
CA ILE A 513 32.61 -17.89 -9.99
C ILE A 513 31.94 -17.49 -8.67
N LEU A 514 32.46 -16.47 -7.98
CA LEU A 514 31.88 -15.98 -6.71
C LEU A 514 30.43 -15.52 -6.88
N SER A 515 30.10 -14.93 -8.03
CA SER A 515 28.73 -14.53 -8.36
C SER A 515 27.81 -15.74 -8.52
N LEU A 516 28.26 -16.80 -9.23
CA LEU A 516 27.51 -18.04 -9.40
C LEU A 516 27.32 -18.78 -8.07
N GLU A 517 28.35 -18.86 -7.23
CA GLU A 517 28.26 -19.47 -5.89
C GLU A 517 27.20 -18.79 -5.03
N ARG A 518 27.21 -17.45 -5.01
CA ARG A 518 26.17 -16.65 -4.35
C ARG A 518 24.79 -16.98 -4.91
N SER A 519 24.61 -16.99 -6.24
CA SER A 519 23.33 -17.28 -6.88
C SER A 519 22.82 -18.70 -6.58
N ILE A 520 23.72 -19.69 -6.49
CA ILE A 520 23.37 -21.06 -6.08
C ILE A 520 22.81 -21.05 -4.66
N LEU A 521 23.46 -20.35 -3.72
CA LEU A 521 22.99 -20.26 -2.33
C LEU A 521 21.66 -19.51 -2.21
N GLU A 522 21.44 -18.46 -3.00
CA GLU A 522 20.15 -17.75 -3.06
C GLU A 522 19.02 -18.66 -3.56
N LYS A 523 19.25 -19.42 -4.64
CA LYS A 523 18.27 -20.39 -5.15
C LYS A 523 18.03 -21.53 -4.17
N ARG A 524 19.08 -22.06 -3.53
CA ARG A 524 18.96 -23.10 -2.49
C ARG A 524 18.11 -22.62 -1.32
N LEU A 525 18.39 -21.43 -0.82
CA LEU A 525 17.60 -20.82 0.26
C LEU A 525 16.14 -20.65 -0.17
N SER A 526 15.91 -20.17 -1.40
CA SER A 526 14.55 -20.07 -1.97
C SER A 526 13.84 -21.42 -2.04
N ILE A 527 14.51 -22.50 -2.45
CA ILE A 527 13.92 -23.86 -2.44
C ILE A 527 13.50 -24.23 -1.02
N LEU A 528 14.42 -24.15 -0.06
CA LEU A 528 14.18 -24.58 1.32
C LEU A 528 13.03 -23.81 1.97
N LEU A 529 12.94 -22.50 1.74
CA LEU A 529 11.84 -21.66 2.25
C LEU A 529 10.48 -22.05 1.65
N ASN A 530 10.44 -22.47 0.38
CA ASN A 530 9.20 -22.93 -0.26
C ASN A 530 8.84 -24.36 0.15
N GLU A 531 9.83 -25.23 0.35
CA GLU A 531 9.65 -26.58 0.90
C GLU A 531 9.10 -26.56 2.33
N GLU A 532 9.56 -25.62 3.16
CA GLU A 532 9.03 -25.40 4.51
C GLU A 532 7.54 -25.10 4.47
N ARG A 533 7.12 -24.25 3.53
CA ARG A 533 5.71 -23.91 3.32
C ARG A 533 4.87 -25.09 2.82
N LEU A 534 5.47 -26.04 2.11
CA LEU A 534 4.84 -27.31 1.74
C LEU A 534 4.79 -28.32 2.91
N GLY A 535 5.19 -27.91 4.12
CA GLY A 535 5.12 -28.72 5.33
C GLY A 535 6.35 -29.58 5.60
N LYS A 536 7.47 -29.37 4.88
CA LYS A 536 8.72 -30.08 5.17
C LYS A 536 9.49 -29.36 6.30
N GLU A 537 10.03 -30.09 7.26
CA GLU A 537 10.86 -29.48 8.31
C GLU A 537 12.25 -29.13 7.76
N LYS A 538 12.55 -27.83 7.62
CA LYS A 538 13.77 -27.30 6.95
C LYS A 538 14.56 -26.28 7.76
N THR A 539 14.18 -26.05 9.01
CA THR A 539 14.69 -24.96 9.85
C THR A 539 16.22 -24.91 9.96
N GLU A 540 16.86 -26.03 10.29
CA GLU A 540 18.32 -26.09 10.46
C GLU A 540 19.07 -25.90 9.13
N GLU A 541 18.52 -26.43 8.04
CA GLU A 541 19.09 -26.30 6.70
C GLU A 541 18.99 -24.86 6.18
N ILE A 542 17.84 -24.21 6.40
CA ILE A 542 17.62 -22.78 6.11
C ILE A 542 18.66 -21.94 6.84
N LYS A 543 18.87 -22.18 8.14
CA LYS A 543 19.84 -21.45 8.95
C LYS A 543 21.25 -21.62 8.40
N LYS A 544 21.68 -22.85 8.13
CA LYS A 544 23.00 -23.16 7.58
C LYS A 544 23.24 -22.47 6.23
N VAL A 545 22.31 -22.60 5.28
CA VAL A 545 22.43 -21.96 3.96
C VAL A 545 22.41 -20.43 4.09
N GLY A 546 21.65 -19.87 5.03
CA GLY A 546 21.65 -18.44 5.32
C GLY A 546 23.01 -17.92 5.82
N GLU A 547 23.68 -18.67 6.69
CA GLU A 547 25.04 -18.36 7.16
C GLU A 547 26.07 -18.43 6.03
N GLU A 548 26.01 -19.50 5.21
CA GLU A 548 26.85 -19.66 4.01
C GLU A 548 26.64 -18.51 3.01
N LEU A 549 25.39 -18.10 2.78
CA LEU A 549 25.05 -17.00 1.87
C LEU A 549 25.61 -15.66 2.37
N ASN A 550 25.58 -15.39 3.67
CA ASN A 550 26.17 -14.19 4.25
C ASN A 550 27.69 -14.15 4.03
N GLU A 551 28.36 -15.30 4.18
CA GLU A 551 29.80 -15.40 3.91
C GLU A 551 30.12 -15.23 2.42
N ALA A 552 29.36 -15.86 1.53
CA ALA A 552 29.50 -15.69 0.08
C ALA A 552 29.31 -14.22 -0.35
N ARG A 553 28.33 -13.52 0.24
CA ARG A 553 28.10 -12.08 0.01
C ARG A 553 29.30 -11.24 0.43
N ARG A 554 29.90 -11.52 1.60
CA ARG A 554 31.13 -10.84 2.04
C ARG A 554 32.27 -11.08 1.06
N ARG A 555 32.53 -12.34 0.67
CA ARG A 555 33.61 -12.70 -0.26
C ARG A 555 33.46 -12.02 -1.62
N ARG A 556 32.27 -12.09 -2.22
CA ARG A 556 31.98 -11.43 -3.49
C ARG A 556 32.19 -9.92 -3.38
N ARG A 557 31.71 -9.30 -2.30
CA ARG A 557 31.85 -7.84 -2.10
C ARG A 557 33.30 -7.41 -1.92
N THR A 558 34.10 -8.17 -1.19
CA THR A 558 35.55 -7.92 -1.10
C THR A 558 36.20 -8.02 -2.49
N TYR A 559 35.75 -8.98 -3.30
CA TYR A 559 36.29 -9.19 -4.64
C TYR A 559 35.87 -8.12 -5.66
N ASP A 560 34.70 -7.50 -5.50
CA ASP A 560 34.28 -6.34 -6.31
C ASP A 560 35.38 -5.27 -6.30
N TYR A 561 35.92 -4.95 -5.12
CA TYR A 561 37.00 -3.95 -4.98
C TYR A 561 38.32 -4.41 -5.60
N ILE A 562 38.64 -5.71 -5.52
CA ILE A 562 39.84 -6.26 -6.16
C ILE A 562 39.73 -6.12 -7.68
N LEU A 563 38.59 -6.50 -8.26
CA LEU A 563 38.37 -6.40 -9.69
C LEU A 563 38.45 -4.95 -10.17
N GLU A 564 37.82 -4.01 -9.44
CA GLU A 564 37.87 -2.58 -9.74
C GLU A 564 39.31 -2.03 -9.78
N MET A 565 40.17 -2.46 -8.84
CA MET A 565 41.59 -2.09 -8.84
C MET A 565 42.33 -2.61 -10.08
N TYR A 566 42.12 -3.88 -10.45
CA TYR A 566 42.76 -4.48 -11.61
C TYR A 566 42.28 -3.86 -12.94
N GLU A 567 40.99 -3.53 -13.04
CA GLU A 567 40.43 -2.85 -14.21
C GLU A 567 40.98 -1.42 -14.34
N ALA A 568 41.14 -0.70 -13.22
CA ALA A 568 41.78 0.62 -13.22
C ALA A 568 43.26 0.54 -13.65
N ASP A 569 44.01 -0.47 -13.20
CA ASP A 569 45.42 -0.68 -13.57
C ASP A 569 45.60 -1.06 -15.05
N GLU A 570 44.65 -1.80 -15.64
CA GLU A 570 44.68 -2.16 -17.06
C GLU A 570 44.37 -0.96 -17.96
N GLU A 571 43.42 -0.11 -17.57
CA GLU A 571 43.10 1.13 -18.29
C GLU A 571 44.18 2.22 -18.17
N ALA A 572 45.01 2.17 -17.11
CA ALA A 572 46.15 3.06 -16.92
C ALA A 572 47.39 2.68 -17.75
N LYS A 573 47.36 1.53 -18.46
CA LYS A 573 48.43 1.14 -19.38
C LYS A 573 48.30 1.94 -20.69
N PRO A 574 49.39 2.55 -21.19
CA PRO A 574 49.37 3.44 -22.35
C PRO A 574 49.06 2.76 -23.68
#